data_AF-A0A847U7I4-F1
#
_entry.id   AF-A0A847U7I4-F1
#
_cell.length_a   1.000
_cell.length_b   1.000
_cell.length_c   1.000
_cell.angle_alpha   90.00
_cell.angle_beta   90.00
_cell.angle_gamma   90.00
#
_symmetry.space_group_name_H-M   'P 1'
#
loop_
_entity.id
_entity.type
_entity.pdbx_description
1 polymer ?
#
loop_
_entity_poly.entity_id
_entity_poly.type
_entity_poly.pdbx_seq_one_letter_code
_entity_poly.pdbx_strand_id
1 'polypeptide(L)'
;MSEDDKSDDDWFESALDDEDGDSRPVEADDASATPSGSDAAESASTGTGPFEGDSDDGERSGDSSPFADDGSAASGREDSPFDDNSGDPFDSEAGSADAESAGDNGGGLFDDDFATAFESAGSGGGDSGSDFEEEFESDIPRVDIGIEGLDQMIQGGVPQRHLIVTIGSAGTGKTTFGLQFLHHGLQNGENAVFLTLEQSHDAILDTAGDRGWGFEEYEEQGQLAIVDLDPVEMANSLDNIRGELPALIEKFGADRLVLDSVSLLEMMYDDQSRRRTEVFDFTRSLKQAGVTTMLVSEASESNPFASRHGIIEYLTDAVFILQYVRSDTGETRLAVEIQKIRNANHSRETKPYEITNDGISVYQQANIF
;
A
#
# COMPACT_ATOMS: atom_id res chain seq x y z
N MET A 1 38.87 -23.35 20.05
CA MET A 1 38.07 -24.31 19.27
C MET A 1 36.91 -24.70 20.15
N SER A 2 35.83 -23.98 19.95
CA SER A 2 34.49 -24.30 20.44
C SER A 2 33.60 -23.85 19.29
N GLU A 3 33.24 -24.83 18.48
CA GLU A 3 32.20 -24.78 17.47
C GLU A 3 30.87 -24.51 18.17
N ASP A 4 30.19 -23.42 17.78
CA ASP A 4 28.75 -23.16 17.95
C ASP A 4 28.50 -21.74 17.39
N ASP A 5 28.43 -21.59 16.07
CA ASP A 5 27.97 -20.35 15.40
C ASP A 5 27.61 -20.60 13.92
N LYS A 6 26.75 -21.59 13.65
CA LYS A 6 26.20 -21.87 12.30
C LYS A 6 24.81 -22.49 12.42
N SER A 7 23.76 -21.67 12.46
CA SER A 7 22.40 -22.15 12.16
C SER A 7 21.36 -21.08 11.79
N ASP A 8 21.72 -19.81 11.61
CA ASP A 8 20.72 -18.75 11.37
C ASP A 8 20.78 -18.18 9.93
N ASP A 9 21.74 -18.63 9.10
CA ASP A 9 21.99 -18.10 7.74
C ASP A 9 21.01 -18.63 6.65
N ASP A 10 20.09 -19.56 6.98
CA ASP A 10 19.38 -20.36 5.97
C ASP A 10 18.05 -19.77 5.48
N TRP A 11 17.39 -18.81 6.15
CA TRP A 11 15.98 -18.49 5.79
C TRP A 11 15.80 -17.91 4.37
N PHE A 12 16.78 -17.13 3.87
CA PHE A 12 16.72 -16.57 2.53
C PHE A 12 17.20 -17.55 1.48
N GLU A 13 18.22 -18.37 1.78
CA GLU A 13 18.65 -19.43 0.86
C GLU A 13 17.61 -20.55 0.81
N SER A 14 16.96 -20.92 1.92
CA SER A 14 15.83 -21.84 1.95
C SER A 14 14.60 -21.31 1.23
N ALA A 15 14.32 -20.01 1.33
CA ALA A 15 13.27 -19.38 0.54
C ALA A 15 13.57 -19.37 -0.97
N LEU A 16 14.84 -19.55 -1.37
CA LEU A 16 15.25 -19.72 -2.76
C LEU A 16 15.41 -21.20 -3.17
N ASP A 17 15.64 -22.12 -2.22
CA ASP A 17 16.01 -23.53 -2.47
C ASP A 17 14.85 -24.53 -2.24
N ASP A 18 13.63 -24.09 -1.88
CA ASP A 18 12.49 -24.99 -1.61
C ASP A 18 11.91 -25.71 -2.86
N GLU A 19 12.57 -25.62 -4.03
CA GLU A 19 12.25 -26.38 -5.24
C GLU A 19 13.34 -27.41 -5.61
N ASP A 20 13.34 -28.54 -4.91
CA ASP A 20 13.89 -29.80 -5.45
C ASP A 20 13.09 -31.01 -4.91
N GLY A 21 11.78 -31.01 -5.22
CA GLY A 21 10.88 -32.14 -4.98
C GLY A 21 11.13 -33.32 -5.93
N ASP A 22 11.97 -34.25 -5.47
CA ASP A 22 12.33 -35.57 -6.05
C ASP A 22 11.20 -36.27 -6.83
N SER A 23 11.10 -35.99 -8.14
CA SER A 23 10.27 -36.75 -9.08
C SER A 23 11.07 -37.90 -9.68
N ARG A 24 11.22 -39.02 -8.95
CA ARG A 24 11.79 -40.24 -9.53
C ARG A 24 10.76 -40.98 -10.39
N PRO A 25 11.11 -41.37 -11.63
CA PRO A 25 10.27 -42.26 -12.42
C PRO A 25 10.48 -43.70 -11.93
N VAL A 26 9.39 -44.40 -11.64
CA VAL A 26 9.42 -45.85 -11.43
C VAL A 26 9.15 -46.52 -12.78
N GLU A 27 10.21 -47.06 -13.39
CA GLU A 27 10.10 -47.94 -14.55
C GLU A 27 9.56 -49.33 -14.18
N ALA A 28 9.01 -49.97 -15.22
CA ALA A 28 8.08 -51.09 -15.27
C ALA A 28 8.59 -52.45 -14.75
N ASP A 29 7.62 -53.34 -14.45
CA ASP A 29 7.77 -54.76 -14.75
C ASP A 29 6.47 -55.38 -15.28
N ASP A 30 6.64 -56.14 -16.36
CA ASP A 30 5.67 -56.82 -17.19
C ASP A 30 5.28 -58.19 -16.59
N ALA A 31 3.98 -58.51 -16.56
CA ALA A 31 3.53 -59.90 -16.57
C ALA A 31 2.05 -60.01 -17.02
N SER A 32 1.88 -60.45 -18.25
CA SER A 32 0.66 -60.97 -18.88
C SER A 32 -0.13 -61.99 -18.03
N ALA A 33 -1.47 -61.87 -18.03
CA ALA A 33 -2.42 -62.99 -18.22
C ALA A 33 -3.89 -62.52 -18.20
N THR A 34 -4.56 -62.56 -19.35
CA THR A 34 -6.02 -62.81 -19.49
C THR A 34 -6.23 -64.35 -19.48
N PRO A 35 -7.43 -64.94 -19.18
CA PRO A 35 -8.70 -64.59 -19.86
C PRO A 35 -10.04 -64.88 -19.15
N SER A 36 -11.11 -64.54 -19.88
CA SER A 36 -12.53 -64.97 -19.75
C SER A 36 -13.34 -64.29 -18.63
N GLY A 37 -14.60 -63.91 -18.79
CA GLY A 37 -15.62 -64.10 -19.83
C GLY A 37 -17.00 -63.94 -19.16
N SER A 38 -18.05 -63.58 -19.93
CA SER A 38 -19.50 -63.57 -19.56
C SER A 38 -19.94 -62.66 -18.39
N ASP A 39 -21.13 -62.08 -18.27
CA ASP A 39 -22.36 -62.05 -19.05
C ASP A 39 -23.20 -60.83 -18.58
N ALA A 40 -23.89 -60.21 -19.52
CA ALA A 40 -25.27 -59.73 -19.50
C ALA A 40 -26.07 -59.47 -18.19
N ALA A 41 -26.65 -58.27 -18.13
CA ALA A 41 -28.10 -57.96 -18.03
C ALA A 41 -28.88 -57.98 -16.68
N GLU A 42 -29.75 -56.96 -16.57
CA GLU A 42 -31.03 -56.86 -15.81
C GLU A 42 -30.94 -56.84 -14.26
N SER A 43 -31.74 -56.12 -13.48
CA SER A 43 -33.05 -55.44 -13.59
C SER A 43 -33.20 -54.55 -12.32
N ALA A 44 -33.67 -53.31 -12.41
CA ALA A 44 -35.05 -52.83 -12.25
C ALA A 44 -35.66 -52.83 -10.82
N SER A 45 -36.29 -51.69 -10.50
CA SER A 45 -37.45 -51.50 -9.59
C SER A 45 -37.15 -51.51 -8.08
N THR A 46 -37.78 -50.74 -7.18
CA THR A 46 -38.97 -49.86 -7.19
C THR A 46 -39.13 -49.24 -5.79
N GLY A 47 -39.96 -48.18 -5.65
CA GLY A 47 -40.63 -47.82 -4.38
C GLY A 47 -40.25 -46.44 -3.85
N THR A 48 -40.78 -45.32 -4.32
CA THR A 48 -42.12 -44.75 -4.02
C THR A 48 -42.29 -44.35 -2.54
N GLY A 49 -42.34 -43.02 -2.27
CA GLY A 49 -42.69 -42.41 -0.96
C GLY A 49 -44.19 -42.48 -0.67
N PRO A 50 -44.87 -41.46 -0.10
CA PRO A 50 -44.50 -40.36 0.83
C PRO A 50 -45.38 -40.43 2.12
N PHE A 51 -45.36 -39.45 3.05
CA PHE A 51 -46.59 -38.97 3.73
C PHE A 51 -46.34 -37.75 4.64
N GLU A 52 -47.25 -36.78 4.51
CA GLU A 52 -47.45 -35.54 5.29
C GLU A 52 -48.25 -35.78 6.59
N GLY A 53 -48.35 -34.74 7.43
CA GLY A 53 -49.41 -34.54 8.43
C GLY A 53 -48.87 -34.08 9.80
N ASP A 54 -48.91 -32.83 10.27
CA ASP A 54 -49.95 -31.79 10.49
C ASP A 54 -50.20 -31.59 12.01
N SER A 55 -50.12 -30.32 12.44
CA SER A 55 -50.75 -29.59 13.56
C SER A 55 -51.09 -30.28 14.92
N ASP A 56 -50.78 -29.61 16.05
CA ASP A 56 -51.72 -28.69 16.76
C ASP A 56 -51.44 -28.54 18.29
N ASP A 57 -51.64 -27.30 18.76
CA ASP A 57 -52.06 -26.76 20.08
C ASP A 57 -51.46 -27.14 21.46
N GLY A 58 -51.32 -26.11 22.32
CA GLY A 58 -51.39 -26.27 23.78
C GLY A 58 -50.75 -25.19 24.68
N GLU A 59 -51.58 -24.26 25.15
CA GLU A 59 -51.29 -23.06 25.96
C GLU A 59 -50.75 -23.21 27.43
N ARG A 60 -50.18 -22.09 27.92
CA ARG A 60 -50.41 -21.35 29.21
C ARG A 60 -49.53 -21.51 30.47
N SER A 61 -49.05 -20.33 30.91
CA SER A 61 -49.11 -19.65 32.24
C SER A 61 -47.73 -19.15 32.70
N GLY A 62 -47.50 -17.96 33.24
CA GLY A 62 -48.32 -16.82 33.65
C GLY A 62 -47.62 -16.07 34.82
N ASP A 63 -47.62 -14.74 34.76
CA ASP A 63 -47.50 -13.78 35.88
C ASP A 63 -46.09 -13.51 36.48
N SER A 64 -45.66 -12.32 36.92
CA SER A 64 -46.30 -11.02 37.18
C SER A 64 -45.21 -9.91 37.28
N SER A 65 -45.52 -8.68 36.88
CA SER A 65 -44.94 -7.41 37.40
C SER A 65 -45.87 -6.89 38.53
N PRO A 66 -45.55 -5.92 39.46
CA PRO A 66 -45.24 -4.49 39.18
C PRO A 66 -44.34 -3.79 40.25
N PHE A 67 -43.81 -2.56 40.10
CA PHE A 67 -44.33 -1.21 40.47
C PHE A 67 -43.25 -0.17 40.05
N ALA A 68 -43.49 0.87 39.21
CA ALA A 68 -44.01 2.24 39.48
C ALA A 68 -43.16 3.05 40.49
N ASP A 69 -42.89 4.36 40.42
CA ASP A 69 -43.06 5.54 39.53
C ASP A 69 -42.41 6.75 40.31
N ASP A 70 -42.30 7.94 39.68
CA ASP A 70 -41.96 9.28 40.22
C ASP A 70 -40.46 9.62 40.29
N GLY A 71 -39.89 10.71 39.77
CA GLY A 71 -40.39 11.94 39.17
C GLY A 71 -39.61 13.15 39.75
N SER A 72 -39.50 14.22 38.95
CA SER A 72 -39.08 15.60 39.30
C SER A 72 -37.58 16.01 39.46
N ALA A 73 -37.17 16.79 38.45
CA ALA A 73 -36.41 18.04 38.42
C ALA A 73 -35.50 18.53 39.58
N ALA A 74 -34.34 19.04 39.12
CA ALA A 74 -33.67 20.31 39.47
C ALA A 74 -32.44 20.30 40.39
N SER A 75 -31.42 21.00 39.87
CA SER A 75 -30.40 21.82 40.56
C SER A 75 -29.20 21.13 41.21
N GLY A 76 -28.03 21.75 41.04
CA GLY A 76 -26.84 21.54 41.87
C GLY A 76 -25.57 21.32 41.08
N ARG A 77 -24.81 22.39 40.86
CA ARG A 77 -23.38 22.38 40.48
C ARG A 77 -22.51 22.10 41.71
N GLU A 78 -21.19 22.03 41.47
CA GLU A 78 -20.04 22.04 42.42
C GLU A 78 -19.59 20.63 42.84
N ASP A 79 -18.33 20.19 42.77
CA ASP A 79 -17.04 20.86 42.71
C ASP A 79 -16.01 19.92 42.04
N SER A 80 -15.14 20.47 41.18
CA SER A 80 -13.81 19.91 40.92
C SER A 80 -12.79 20.97 41.34
N PRO A 81 -11.85 20.65 42.24
CA PRO A 81 -11.02 21.65 42.89
C PRO A 81 -9.67 21.84 42.17
N PHE A 82 -9.31 23.12 41.99
CA PHE A 82 -7.95 23.68 41.80
C PHE A 82 -7.13 23.27 40.57
N ASP A 83 -6.36 24.14 39.92
CA ASP A 83 -6.24 25.60 39.81
C ASP A 83 -5.13 25.86 38.76
N ASP A 84 -5.00 27.12 38.39
CA ASP A 84 -3.92 27.83 37.69
C ASP A 84 -3.89 27.79 36.15
N ASN A 85 -4.42 28.79 35.43
CA ASN A 85 -4.20 30.26 35.42
C ASN A 85 -3.03 30.69 34.53
N SER A 86 -3.39 31.36 33.43
CA SER A 86 -2.80 32.58 32.83
C SER A 86 -3.17 32.59 31.34
N GLY A 87 -3.89 33.54 30.76
CA GLY A 87 -4.23 34.90 31.14
C GLY A 87 -4.19 35.71 29.85
N ASP A 88 -5.27 35.66 29.06
CA ASP A 88 -5.45 36.45 27.84
C ASP A 88 -5.95 37.86 28.21
N PRO A 89 -5.24 38.94 27.82
CA PRO A 89 -5.64 40.27 28.23
C PRO A 89 -6.33 41.03 27.08
N PHE A 90 -7.53 41.51 27.38
CA PHE A 90 -8.24 42.65 26.77
C PHE A 90 -9.17 42.40 25.57
N ASP A 91 -10.42 42.10 25.94
CA ASP A 91 -11.63 42.64 25.34
C ASP A 91 -11.85 44.10 25.82
N SER A 92 -12.18 45.03 24.91
CA SER A 92 -13.11 46.14 25.20
C SER A 92 -13.55 46.87 23.93
N GLU A 93 -14.86 47.10 23.88
CA GLU A 93 -15.66 47.67 22.81
C GLU A 93 -15.42 49.16 22.46
N ALA A 94 -16.02 49.52 21.32
CA ALA A 94 -15.96 50.74 20.53
C ALA A 94 -16.44 52.07 21.16
N GLY A 95 -15.98 53.19 20.57
CA GLY A 95 -16.57 54.52 20.78
C GLY A 95 -15.89 55.70 20.05
N SER A 96 -16.32 55.95 18.80
CA SER A 96 -16.49 57.23 18.07
C SER A 96 -15.53 58.45 18.22
N ALA A 97 -15.16 58.97 17.03
CA ALA A 97 -15.17 60.38 16.56
C ALA A 97 -13.86 61.23 16.52
N ASP A 98 -13.58 61.66 15.28
CA ASP A 98 -13.05 62.94 14.79
C ASP A 98 -11.58 63.39 14.96
N ALA A 99 -11.00 63.66 13.78
CA ALA A 99 -10.24 64.87 13.39
C ALA A 99 -8.72 65.01 13.68
N GLU A 100 -7.99 65.04 12.55
CA GLU A 100 -6.87 65.93 12.17
C GLU A 100 -5.43 65.75 12.70
N SER A 101 -4.56 65.47 11.71
CA SER A 101 -3.31 66.18 11.37
C SER A 101 -2.00 65.96 12.18
N ALA A 102 -1.00 65.58 11.37
CA ALA A 102 0.44 65.87 11.45
C ALA A 102 1.38 64.92 12.24
N GLY A 103 2.31 64.32 11.48
CA GLY A 103 3.74 64.41 11.82
C GLY A 103 4.44 63.14 12.32
N ASP A 104 5.15 62.52 11.38
CA ASP A 104 6.55 62.08 11.52
C ASP A 104 6.94 60.76 12.21
N ASN A 105 7.54 59.90 11.36
CA ASN A 105 8.64 58.96 11.55
C ASN A 105 8.54 57.76 12.52
N GLY A 106 8.54 56.56 11.92
CA GLY A 106 8.92 55.30 12.57
C GLY A 106 9.06 54.19 11.53
N GLY A 107 10.22 54.10 10.88
CA GLY A 107 10.52 53.11 9.85
C GLY A 107 10.58 51.68 10.38
N GLY A 108 9.89 50.77 9.70
CA GLY A 108 10.04 49.32 9.82
C GLY A 108 10.97 48.81 8.72
N LEU A 109 12.17 48.39 9.13
CA LEU A 109 13.28 47.90 8.29
C LEU A 109 13.07 46.49 7.69
N PHE A 110 11.85 46.13 7.25
CA PHE A 110 11.58 44.76 6.77
C PHE A 110 10.58 44.60 5.61
N ASP A 111 9.95 45.66 5.10
CA ASP A 111 8.95 45.50 4.01
C ASP A 111 9.49 45.77 2.59
N ASP A 112 10.56 46.56 2.44
CA ASP A 112 11.02 46.99 1.11
C ASP A 112 11.89 45.95 0.38
N ASP A 113 12.51 45.00 1.09
CA ASP A 113 13.36 43.95 0.50
C ASP A 113 12.56 42.77 -0.06
N PHE A 114 11.35 42.52 0.45
CA PHE A 114 10.50 41.41 -0.03
C PHE A 114 9.76 41.77 -1.32
N ALA A 115 9.28 43.02 -1.43
CA ALA A 115 8.57 43.51 -2.62
C ALA A 115 9.51 43.66 -3.83
N THR A 116 10.73 44.14 -3.62
CA THR A 116 11.73 44.30 -4.69
C THR A 116 12.28 42.97 -5.20
N ALA A 117 12.34 41.93 -4.35
CA ALA A 117 12.71 40.59 -4.78
C ALA A 117 11.72 40.03 -5.82
N PHE A 118 10.42 40.26 -5.63
CA PHE A 118 9.37 39.80 -6.52
C PHE A 118 9.27 40.63 -7.82
N GLU A 119 9.50 41.94 -7.74
CA GLU A 119 9.54 42.80 -8.93
C GLU A 119 10.79 42.58 -9.81
N SER A 120 11.89 42.07 -9.25
CA SER A 120 13.07 41.69 -10.04
C SER A 120 12.89 40.38 -10.81
N ALA A 121 11.92 39.56 -10.42
CA ALA A 121 11.57 38.29 -11.04
C ALA A 121 10.41 38.44 -12.05
N GLY A 122 10.66 39.21 -13.10
CA GLY A 122 10.01 38.97 -14.39
C GLY A 122 8.65 39.63 -14.63
N SER A 123 8.71 40.88 -15.11
CA SER A 123 7.74 41.41 -16.07
C SER A 123 8.00 40.77 -17.44
N GLY A 124 7.16 39.82 -17.84
CA GLY A 124 7.17 39.18 -19.15
C GLY A 124 5.74 38.93 -19.63
N GLY A 125 5.32 39.66 -20.66
CA GLY A 125 3.96 39.64 -21.20
C GLY A 125 3.57 38.30 -21.84
N GLY A 126 2.26 38.04 -21.86
CA GLY A 126 1.68 36.77 -22.23
C GLY A 126 1.90 36.34 -23.68
N ASP A 127 2.01 35.02 -23.82
CA ASP A 127 1.63 34.24 -24.99
C ASP A 127 0.92 32.98 -24.48
N SER A 128 -0.25 32.65 -25.04
CA SER A 128 -0.98 31.44 -24.70
C SER A 128 -0.43 30.29 -25.53
N GLY A 129 0.52 29.53 -24.96
CA GLY A 129 1.08 28.34 -25.57
C GLY A 129 2.06 27.63 -24.62
N SER A 130 1.66 26.44 -24.14
CA SER A 130 2.49 25.42 -23.46
C SER A 130 3.41 25.89 -22.30
N ASP A 131 2.83 26.12 -21.12
CA ASP A 131 3.56 26.32 -19.84
C ASP A 131 4.06 24.99 -19.20
N PHE A 132 4.61 24.05 -19.99
CA PHE A 132 5.10 22.77 -19.45
C PHE A 132 6.40 22.28 -20.13
N GLU A 133 7.42 23.12 -20.24
CA GLU A 133 8.76 22.67 -20.68
C GLU A 133 9.88 23.43 -19.95
N GLU A 134 9.89 23.39 -18.61
CA GLU A 134 11.17 23.48 -17.89
C GLU A 134 11.60 22.05 -17.55
N GLU A 135 12.53 21.53 -18.33
CA GLU A 135 13.17 20.23 -18.12
C GLU A 135 13.89 20.28 -16.76
N PHE A 136 13.37 19.56 -15.76
CA PHE A 136 13.94 19.51 -14.42
C PHE A 136 15.32 18.82 -14.48
N GLU A 137 16.39 19.61 -14.67
CA GLU A 137 17.76 19.10 -14.66
C GLU A 137 18.13 18.67 -13.23
N SER A 138 18.26 17.35 -13.05
CA SER A 138 18.64 16.73 -11.79
C SER A 138 19.67 15.65 -12.07
N ASP A 139 20.82 15.72 -11.40
CA ASP A 139 21.89 14.72 -11.50
C ASP A 139 21.53 13.37 -10.86
N ILE A 140 20.33 13.24 -10.26
CA ILE A 140 19.89 12.03 -9.59
C ILE A 140 19.35 11.06 -10.64
N PRO A 141 19.89 9.83 -10.76
CA PRO A 141 19.34 8.81 -11.67
C PRO A 141 17.87 8.54 -11.39
N ARG A 142 17.09 8.24 -12.42
CA ARG A 142 15.64 8.05 -12.33
C ARG A 142 15.21 6.75 -12.97
N VAL A 143 14.09 6.22 -12.48
CA VAL A 143 13.44 5.03 -13.00
C VAL A 143 11.97 5.32 -13.24
N ASP A 144 11.43 4.75 -14.31
CA ASP A 144 10.01 4.76 -14.59
C ASP A 144 9.31 3.69 -13.74
N ILE A 145 8.05 3.97 -13.38
CA ILE A 145 7.19 3.03 -12.68
C ILE A 145 6.80 1.87 -13.60
N GLY A 146 6.67 2.10 -14.91
CA GLY A 146 6.29 1.08 -15.89
C GLY A 146 4.77 0.95 -16.08
N ILE A 147 4.02 1.99 -15.70
CA ILE A 147 2.58 2.04 -15.86
C ILE A 147 2.24 3.13 -16.87
N GLU A 148 1.69 2.72 -18.01
CA GLU A 148 1.31 3.64 -19.07
C GLU A 148 0.32 4.68 -18.57
N GLY A 149 0.54 5.93 -18.96
CA GLY A 149 -0.23 7.08 -18.51
C GLY A 149 0.18 7.58 -17.12
N LEU A 150 0.58 6.70 -16.19
CA LEU A 150 1.11 7.12 -14.90
C LEU A 150 2.52 7.71 -15.04
N ASP A 151 3.41 7.08 -15.81
CA ASP A 151 4.76 7.60 -16.02
C ASP A 151 4.74 8.98 -16.68
N GLN A 152 3.72 9.26 -17.50
CA GLN A 152 3.52 10.58 -18.10
C GLN A 152 3.03 11.63 -17.10
N MET A 153 2.47 11.22 -15.96
CA MET A 153 2.15 12.10 -14.85
C MET A 153 3.40 12.46 -14.03
N ILE A 154 4.54 11.79 -14.24
CA ILE A 154 5.80 12.00 -13.50
C ILE A 154 6.80 12.68 -14.44
N GLN A 155 7.31 13.85 -14.07
CA GLN A 155 8.31 14.52 -14.90
C GLN A 155 9.68 13.84 -14.73
N GLY A 156 10.01 12.95 -15.67
CA GLY A 156 11.31 12.28 -15.77
C GLY A 156 11.48 11.03 -14.91
N GLY A 157 10.41 10.50 -14.32
CA GLY A 157 10.44 9.31 -13.45
C GLY A 157 10.81 9.59 -11.99
N VAL A 158 10.79 8.53 -11.18
CA VAL A 158 11.08 8.57 -9.75
C VAL A 158 12.59 8.42 -9.52
N PRO A 159 13.19 9.18 -8.59
CA PRO A 159 14.60 8.98 -8.23
C PRO A 159 14.93 7.52 -7.87
N GLN A 160 16.01 6.99 -8.45
CA GLN A 160 16.50 5.63 -8.16
C GLN A 160 16.96 5.54 -6.69
N ARG A 161 16.92 4.33 -6.11
CA ARG A 161 17.33 4.05 -4.72
C ARG A 161 16.50 4.81 -3.67
N HIS A 162 15.25 5.09 -4.01
CA HIS A 162 14.29 5.73 -3.12
C HIS A 162 13.20 4.74 -2.71
N LEU A 163 12.50 5.12 -1.63
CA LEU A 163 11.34 4.38 -1.15
C LEU A 163 10.08 4.94 -1.80
N ILE A 164 9.31 4.07 -2.42
CA ILE A 164 8.03 4.34 -3.05
C ILE A 164 6.96 3.64 -2.20
N VAL A 165 5.78 4.22 -2.06
CA VAL A 165 4.63 3.49 -1.51
C VAL A 165 3.43 3.63 -2.42
N THR A 166 2.71 2.52 -2.59
CA THR A 166 1.39 2.48 -3.19
C THR A 166 0.37 2.16 -2.11
N ILE A 167 -0.54 3.10 -1.85
CA ILE A 167 -1.55 3.04 -0.79
C ILE A 167 -2.92 2.88 -1.41
N GLY A 168 -3.77 2.03 -0.86
CA GLY A 168 -5.14 1.87 -1.37
C GLY A 168 -5.96 0.82 -0.63
N SER A 169 -7.28 0.88 -0.79
CA SER A 169 -8.20 -0.11 -0.21
C SER A 169 -8.05 -1.50 -0.87
N ALA A 170 -8.70 -2.51 -0.30
CA ALA A 170 -8.75 -3.83 -0.93
C ALA A 170 -9.35 -3.78 -2.35
N GLY A 171 -8.76 -4.53 -3.28
CA GLY A 171 -9.21 -4.60 -4.67
C GLY A 171 -8.84 -3.41 -5.57
N THR A 172 -8.10 -2.41 -5.09
CA THR A 172 -7.62 -1.29 -5.92
C THR A 172 -6.35 -1.63 -6.71
N GLY A 173 -5.96 -2.90 -6.84
CA GLY A 173 -4.85 -3.31 -7.71
C GLY A 173 -3.43 -3.01 -7.19
N LYS A 174 -3.22 -2.79 -5.89
CA LYS A 174 -1.89 -2.48 -5.32
C LYS A 174 -0.82 -3.53 -5.65
N THR A 175 -1.14 -4.82 -5.48
CA THR A 175 -0.24 -5.92 -5.85
C THR A 175 0.09 -5.88 -7.34
N THR A 176 -0.93 -5.69 -8.20
CA THR A 176 -0.71 -5.54 -9.65
C THR A 176 0.18 -4.36 -9.98
N PHE A 177 0.05 -3.25 -9.26
CA PHE A 177 0.93 -2.08 -9.40
C PHE A 177 2.39 -2.46 -9.07
N GLY A 178 2.63 -3.17 -7.96
CA GLY A 178 3.96 -3.66 -7.58
C GLY A 178 4.56 -4.62 -8.59
N LEU A 179 3.78 -5.62 -9.04
CA LEU A 179 4.23 -6.59 -10.04
C LEU A 179 4.57 -5.92 -11.37
N GLN A 180 3.75 -4.96 -11.83
CA GLN A 180 4.03 -4.22 -13.06
C GLN A 180 5.30 -3.36 -12.95
N PHE A 181 5.56 -2.81 -11.76
CA PHE A 181 6.81 -2.10 -11.48
C PHE A 181 8.05 -3.00 -11.57
N LEU A 182 7.97 -4.24 -11.08
CA LEU A 182 9.05 -5.23 -11.26
C LEU A 182 9.17 -5.69 -12.70
N HIS A 183 8.04 -6.02 -13.34
CA HIS A 183 8.01 -6.46 -14.74
C HIS A 183 8.68 -5.46 -15.66
N HIS A 184 8.40 -4.16 -15.48
CA HIS A 184 9.08 -3.12 -16.24
C HIS A 184 10.59 -3.09 -16.00
N GLY A 185 11.06 -3.32 -14.78
CA GLY A 185 12.50 -3.47 -14.50
C GLY A 185 13.10 -4.67 -15.23
N LEU A 186 12.46 -5.83 -15.10
CA LEU A 186 12.88 -7.09 -15.74
C LEU A 186 12.96 -6.96 -17.26
N GLN A 187 12.00 -6.28 -17.90
CA GLN A 187 12.02 -5.98 -19.34
C GLN A 187 13.21 -5.10 -19.75
N ASN A 188 13.72 -4.28 -18.83
CA ASN A 188 14.89 -3.43 -19.03
C ASN A 188 16.21 -4.11 -18.60
N GLY A 189 16.16 -5.39 -18.23
CA GLY A 189 17.33 -6.17 -17.81
C GLY A 189 17.79 -5.89 -16.39
N GLU A 190 16.94 -5.29 -15.56
CA GLU A 190 17.17 -5.09 -14.14
C GLU A 190 16.83 -6.36 -13.34
N ASN A 191 17.50 -6.56 -12.20
CA ASN A 191 17.16 -7.65 -11.27
C ASN A 191 16.09 -7.20 -10.27
N ALA A 192 15.12 -8.07 -9.99
CA ALA A 192 13.94 -7.76 -9.19
C ALA A 192 13.77 -8.73 -8.02
N VAL A 193 13.29 -8.23 -6.89
CA VAL A 193 12.88 -9.04 -5.73
C VAL A 193 11.43 -8.72 -5.38
N PHE A 194 10.59 -9.74 -5.23
CA PHE A 194 9.25 -9.60 -4.69
C PHE A 194 9.18 -10.28 -3.33
N LEU A 195 9.12 -9.50 -2.26
CA LEU A 195 8.90 -10.01 -0.91
C LEU A 195 7.41 -9.92 -0.60
N THR A 196 6.77 -11.05 -0.32
CA THR A 196 5.37 -11.10 0.08
C THR A 196 5.18 -11.63 1.50
N LEU A 197 4.15 -11.11 2.17
CA LEU A 197 3.72 -11.55 3.51
C LEU A 197 2.26 -12.06 3.49
N GLU A 198 1.56 -11.90 2.38
CA GLU A 198 0.11 -12.17 2.27
C GLU A 198 -0.23 -13.29 1.28
N GLN A 199 0.66 -13.55 0.32
CA GLN A 199 0.43 -14.49 -0.78
C GLN A 199 1.56 -15.51 -0.83
N SER A 200 1.29 -16.69 -1.38
CA SER A 200 2.34 -17.68 -1.64
C SER A 200 3.12 -17.31 -2.89
N HIS A 201 4.33 -17.86 -3.01
CA HIS A 201 5.14 -17.87 -4.23
C HIS A 201 4.31 -18.16 -5.50
N ASP A 202 3.65 -19.32 -5.54
CA ASP A 202 2.85 -19.77 -6.69
C ASP A 202 1.72 -18.80 -7.05
N ALA A 203 1.09 -18.15 -6.05
CA ALA A 203 0.00 -17.22 -6.31
C ALA A 203 0.50 -15.95 -7.01
N ILE A 204 1.75 -15.55 -6.76
CA ILE A 204 2.40 -14.44 -7.46
C ILE A 204 2.73 -14.84 -8.89
N LEU A 205 3.29 -16.03 -9.10
CA LEU A 205 3.56 -16.56 -10.44
C LEU A 205 2.29 -16.69 -11.27
N ASP A 206 1.22 -17.28 -10.72
CA ASP A 206 -0.10 -17.37 -11.37
C ASP A 206 -0.62 -15.99 -11.77
N THR A 207 -0.53 -15.01 -10.86
CA THR A 207 -0.98 -13.63 -11.11
C THR A 207 -0.20 -12.97 -12.24
N ALA A 208 1.11 -13.22 -12.33
CA ALA A 208 1.95 -12.73 -13.43
C ALA A 208 1.71 -13.50 -14.74
N GLY A 209 1.50 -14.81 -14.66
CA GLY A 209 1.20 -15.70 -15.77
C GLY A 209 -0.11 -15.36 -16.48
N ASP A 210 -1.16 -15.06 -15.72
CA ASP A 210 -2.46 -14.59 -16.23
C ASP A 210 -2.34 -13.31 -17.08
N ARG A 211 -1.27 -12.53 -16.88
CA ARG A 211 -0.97 -11.28 -17.60
C ARG A 211 0.10 -11.45 -18.67
N GLY A 212 0.66 -12.64 -18.83
CA GLY A 212 1.71 -12.94 -19.80
C GLY A 212 3.04 -12.25 -19.50
N TRP A 213 3.35 -11.99 -18.22
CA TRP A 213 4.58 -11.29 -17.83
C TRP A 213 5.82 -12.18 -17.71
N GLY A 214 5.65 -13.50 -17.76
CA GLY A 214 6.74 -14.47 -17.82
C GLY A 214 7.67 -14.47 -16.60
N PHE A 215 7.10 -14.40 -15.39
CA PHE A 215 7.89 -14.33 -14.15
C PHE A 215 8.65 -15.64 -13.88
N GLU A 216 8.06 -16.78 -14.22
CA GLU A 216 8.72 -18.10 -14.16
C GLU A 216 10.04 -18.07 -14.94
N GLU A 217 10.04 -17.54 -16.17
CA GLU A 217 11.25 -17.47 -16.97
C GLU A 217 12.31 -16.52 -16.38
N TYR A 218 11.90 -15.42 -15.74
CA TYR A 218 12.84 -14.51 -15.09
C TYR A 218 13.46 -15.11 -13.83
N GLU A 219 12.71 -15.92 -13.11
CA GLU A 219 13.18 -16.65 -11.94
C GLU A 219 14.16 -17.76 -12.32
N GLU A 220 13.84 -18.56 -13.34
CA GLU A 220 14.76 -19.56 -13.91
C GLU A 220 16.09 -18.94 -14.40
N GLN A 221 16.05 -17.69 -14.85
CA GLN A 221 17.22 -16.93 -15.30
C GLN A 221 18.00 -16.26 -14.15
N GLY A 222 17.50 -16.34 -12.91
CA GLY A 222 18.10 -15.70 -11.73
C GLY A 222 18.00 -14.17 -11.75
N GLN A 223 17.03 -13.62 -12.49
CA GLN A 223 16.77 -12.17 -12.56
C GLN A 223 15.64 -11.73 -11.62
N LEU A 224 14.75 -12.65 -11.27
CA LEU A 224 13.68 -12.45 -10.30
C LEU A 224 13.88 -13.41 -9.12
N ALA A 225 13.62 -12.93 -7.91
CA ALA A 225 13.43 -13.77 -6.73
C ALA A 225 12.11 -13.41 -6.06
N ILE A 226 11.22 -14.39 -5.90
CA ILE A 226 9.98 -14.24 -5.14
C ILE A 226 10.18 -14.91 -3.77
N VAL A 227 9.99 -14.16 -2.70
CA VAL A 227 10.19 -14.62 -1.31
C VAL A 227 8.89 -14.45 -0.56
N ASP A 228 8.24 -15.56 -0.19
CA ASP A 228 7.05 -15.56 0.66
C ASP A 228 7.41 -15.79 2.14
N LEU A 229 7.32 -14.73 2.92
CA LEU A 229 7.62 -14.76 4.34
C LEU A 229 6.37 -15.04 5.15
N ASP A 230 6.45 -16.03 6.04
CA ASP A 230 5.39 -16.29 7.00
C ASP A 230 5.28 -15.12 8.00
N PRO A 231 4.09 -14.53 8.22
CA PRO A 231 3.92 -13.41 9.14
C PRO A 231 4.34 -13.71 10.58
N VAL A 232 4.21 -14.95 11.05
CA VAL A 232 4.62 -15.37 12.39
C VAL A 232 6.14 -15.43 12.46
N GLU A 233 6.80 -15.95 11.44
CA GLU A 233 8.26 -15.92 11.34
C GLU A 233 8.78 -14.48 11.32
N MET A 234 8.19 -13.62 10.50
CA MET A 234 8.53 -12.21 10.41
C MET A 234 8.41 -11.53 11.79
N ALA A 235 7.32 -11.78 12.52
CA ALA A 235 7.11 -11.20 13.85
C ALA A 235 8.15 -11.67 14.89
N ASN A 236 8.64 -12.91 14.77
CA ASN A 236 9.60 -13.48 15.72
C ASN A 236 11.06 -13.15 15.36
N SER A 237 11.35 -12.94 14.07
CA SER A 237 12.70 -12.83 13.52
C SER A 237 12.97 -11.51 12.82
N LEU A 238 12.12 -10.48 12.99
CA LEU A 238 12.27 -9.18 12.31
C LEU A 238 13.68 -8.58 12.49
N ASP A 239 14.28 -8.69 13.67
CA ASP A 239 15.62 -8.14 13.93
C ASP A 239 16.68 -8.82 13.05
N ASN A 240 16.58 -10.15 12.87
CA ASN A 240 17.48 -10.94 12.02
C ASN A 240 17.21 -10.63 10.54
N ILE A 241 15.95 -10.70 10.12
CA ILE A 241 15.53 -10.39 8.74
C ILE A 241 15.99 -8.98 8.36
N ARG A 242 15.76 -7.98 9.22
CA ARG A 242 16.22 -6.60 8.99
C ARG A 242 17.75 -6.50 8.87
N GLY A 243 18.48 -7.31 9.64
CA GLY A 243 19.94 -7.34 9.64
C GLY A 243 20.54 -7.99 8.39
N GLU A 244 19.91 -9.05 7.88
CA GLU A 244 20.44 -9.88 6.80
C GLU A 244 19.92 -9.47 5.42
N LEU A 245 18.66 -9.06 5.33
CA LEU A 245 17.99 -8.70 4.08
C LEU A 245 18.80 -7.70 3.23
N PRO A 246 19.44 -6.64 3.79
CA PRO A 246 20.27 -5.76 2.98
C PRO A 246 21.44 -6.46 2.28
N ALA A 247 22.12 -7.38 2.97
CA ALA A 247 23.25 -8.11 2.41
C ALA A 247 22.79 -9.11 1.34
N LEU A 248 21.61 -9.71 1.53
CA LEU A 248 21.01 -10.64 0.58
C LEU A 248 20.57 -9.94 -0.70
N ILE A 249 19.93 -8.77 -0.57
CA ILE A 249 19.58 -7.88 -1.69
C ILE A 249 20.84 -7.47 -2.46
N GLU A 250 21.92 -7.10 -1.75
CA GLU A 250 23.19 -6.71 -2.38
C GLU A 250 23.86 -7.90 -3.08
N LYS A 251 23.83 -9.11 -2.49
CA LYS A 251 24.37 -10.35 -3.08
C LYS A 251 23.61 -10.76 -4.35
N PHE A 252 22.29 -10.65 -4.34
CA PHE A 252 21.44 -10.89 -5.51
C PHE A 252 21.64 -9.80 -6.60
N GLY A 253 22.03 -8.60 -6.18
CA GLY A 253 22.21 -7.46 -7.07
C GLY A 253 20.88 -6.86 -7.52
N ALA A 254 19.88 -6.80 -6.63
CA ALA A 254 18.56 -6.28 -6.97
C ALA A 254 18.59 -4.76 -7.27
N ASP A 255 17.96 -4.36 -8.36
CA ASP A 255 17.73 -2.96 -8.72
C ASP A 255 16.36 -2.48 -8.23
N ARG A 256 15.36 -3.38 -8.25
CA ARG A 256 13.99 -3.15 -7.77
C ARG A 256 13.58 -4.16 -6.72
N LEU A 257 12.86 -3.68 -5.71
CA LEU A 257 12.23 -4.53 -4.71
C LEU A 257 10.78 -4.12 -4.50
N VAL A 258 9.87 -5.08 -4.39
CA VAL A 258 8.50 -4.86 -3.88
C VAL A 258 8.34 -5.57 -2.54
N LEU A 259 7.70 -4.90 -1.59
CA LEU A 259 7.25 -5.48 -0.33
C LEU A 259 5.72 -5.45 -0.26
N ASP A 260 5.07 -6.61 -0.37
CA ASP A 260 3.61 -6.76 -0.36
C ASP A 260 3.08 -7.65 0.78
N SER A 261 2.57 -7.13 1.90
CA SER A 261 2.33 -5.72 2.21
C SER A 261 3.10 -5.27 3.46
N VAL A 262 3.53 -4.01 3.48
CA VAL A 262 4.11 -3.39 4.69
C VAL A 262 3.05 -3.23 5.79
N SER A 263 1.77 -3.36 5.46
CA SER A 263 0.69 -3.22 6.42
C SER A 263 0.64 -4.34 7.45
N LEU A 264 1.09 -5.56 7.10
CA LEU A 264 1.26 -6.62 8.09
C LEU A 264 2.34 -6.27 9.13
N LEU A 265 3.46 -5.68 8.70
CA LEU A 265 4.50 -5.21 9.62
C LEU A 265 3.94 -4.13 10.58
N GLU A 266 3.09 -3.23 10.09
CA GLU A 266 2.46 -2.23 10.95
C GLU A 266 1.53 -2.87 12.01
N MET A 267 0.86 -3.97 11.67
CA MET A 267 -0.11 -4.66 12.52
C MET A 267 0.52 -5.54 13.60
N MET A 268 1.80 -5.89 13.50
CA MET A 268 2.50 -6.73 14.48
C MET A 268 2.78 -6.03 15.82
N TYR A 269 2.66 -4.70 15.85
CA TYR A 269 2.97 -3.89 17.03
C TYR A 269 1.75 -3.09 17.47
N ASP A 270 1.27 -3.33 18.69
CA ASP A 270 0.18 -2.56 19.29
C ASP A 270 0.63 -1.14 19.68
N ASP A 271 1.82 -1.01 20.29
CA ASP A 271 2.36 0.27 20.73
C ASP A 271 2.79 1.14 19.54
N GLN A 272 2.24 2.36 19.49
CA GLN A 272 2.46 3.28 18.38
C GLN A 272 3.93 3.71 18.25
N SER A 273 4.63 3.89 19.37
CA SER A 273 6.03 4.33 19.36
C SER A 273 6.95 3.23 18.85
N ARG A 274 6.71 2.00 19.31
CA ARG A 274 7.42 0.80 18.85
C ARG A 274 7.16 0.57 17.37
N ARG A 275 5.89 0.55 16.93
CA ARG A 275 5.53 0.41 15.50
C ARG A 275 6.30 1.38 14.62
N ARG A 276 6.27 2.67 14.98
CA ARG A 276 6.97 3.71 14.21
C ARG A 276 8.47 3.47 14.14
N THR A 277 9.08 3.03 15.24
CA THR A 277 10.52 2.76 15.31
C THR A 277 10.89 1.56 14.44
N GLU A 278 10.18 0.43 14.58
CA GLU A 278 10.48 -0.79 13.83
C GLU A 278 10.27 -0.61 12.32
N VAL A 279 9.16 0.02 11.93
CA VAL A 279 8.89 0.33 10.51
C VAL A 279 9.92 1.30 9.95
N PHE A 280 10.33 2.31 10.73
CA PHE A 280 11.40 3.24 10.32
C PHE A 280 12.72 2.52 10.10
N ASP A 281 13.15 1.69 11.05
CA ASP A 281 14.42 0.99 10.97
C ASP A 281 14.43 -0.05 9.84
N PHE A 282 13.31 -0.74 9.62
CA PHE A 282 13.15 -1.68 8.51
C PHE A 282 13.18 -0.98 7.14
N THR A 283 12.38 0.07 6.94
CA THR A 283 12.40 0.81 5.67
C THR A 283 13.76 1.49 5.42
N ARG A 284 14.45 1.91 6.47
CA ARG A 284 15.80 2.47 6.38
C ARG A 284 16.83 1.42 5.96
N SER A 285 16.74 0.17 6.40
CA SER A 285 17.68 -0.88 5.99
C SER A 285 17.56 -1.17 4.49
N LEU A 286 16.33 -1.19 3.95
CA LEU A 286 16.09 -1.31 2.50
C LEU A 286 16.70 -0.14 1.71
N LYS A 287 16.55 1.09 2.21
CA LYS A 287 17.17 2.27 1.59
C LYS A 287 18.70 2.21 1.63
N GLN A 288 19.29 1.65 2.69
CA GLN A 288 20.74 1.47 2.82
C GLN A 288 21.30 0.39 1.88
N ALA A 289 20.51 -0.64 1.54
CA ALA A 289 20.86 -1.63 0.53
C ALA A 289 20.97 -1.03 -0.88
N GLY A 290 20.48 0.19 -1.10
CA GLY A 290 20.65 0.92 -2.35
C GLY A 290 19.73 0.44 -3.48
N VAL A 291 18.67 -0.31 -3.15
CA VAL A 291 17.64 -0.79 -4.06
C VAL A 291 16.47 0.20 -4.17
N THR A 292 15.83 0.29 -5.34
CA THR A 292 14.57 1.07 -5.47
C THR A 292 13.42 0.22 -4.96
N THR A 293 12.86 0.60 -3.82
CA THR A 293 11.85 -0.22 -3.12
C THR A 293 10.46 0.37 -3.28
N MET A 294 9.49 -0.46 -3.63
CA MET A 294 8.07 -0.15 -3.56
C MET A 294 7.41 -0.92 -2.41
N LEU A 295 6.84 -0.17 -1.47
CA LEU A 295 6.03 -0.70 -0.39
C LEU A 295 4.56 -0.72 -0.81
N VAL A 296 3.88 -1.82 -0.61
CA VAL A 296 2.42 -1.89 -0.74
C VAL A 296 1.79 -1.71 0.64
N SER A 297 0.87 -0.76 0.76
CA SER A 297 0.21 -0.45 2.04
C SER A 297 -1.30 -0.37 1.87
N GLU A 298 -2.03 -0.93 2.82
CA GLU A 298 -3.47 -0.70 2.94
C GLU A 298 -3.75 0.74 3.37
N ALA A 299 -4.78 1.33 2.76
CA ALA A 299 -5.27 2.63 3.17
C ALA A 299 -5.97 2.57 4.54
N SER A 300 -5.90 3.66 5.30
CA SER A 300 -6.69 3.83 6.52
C SER A 300 -8.19 3.81 6.23
N GLU A 301 -8.97 3.14 7.09
CA GLU A 301 -10.43 3.12 7.01
C GLU A 301 -11.05 4.52 7.13
N SER A 302 -10.38 5.41 7.85
CA SER A 302 -10.83 6.78 8.11
C SER A 302 -10.29 7.81 7.12
N ASN A 303 -9.18 7.50 6.44
CA ASN A 303 -8.53 8.39 5.50
C ASN A 303 -7.95 7.59 4.33
N PRO A 304 -8.59 7.58 3.15
CA PRO A 304 -8.12 6.82 1.99
C PRO A 304 -6.79 7.36 1.41
N PHE A 305 -6.34 8.55 1.83
CA PHE A 305 -5.10 9.19 1.39
C PHE A 305 -3.90 8.91 2.32
N ALA A 306 -4.06 8.06 3.34
CA ALA A 306 -3.01 7.71 4.28
C ALA A 306 -2.91 6.20 4.45
N SER A 307 -1.71 5.72 4.80
CA SER A 307 -1.49 4.33 5.21
C SER A 307 -2.32 4.00 6.45
N ARG A 308 -2.51 2.71 6.75
CA ARG A 308 -3.34 2.23 7.88
C ARG A 308 -3.09 3.00 9.18
N HIS A 309 -1.85 3.30 9.52
CA HIS A 309 -1.49 4.08 10.71
C HIS A 309 -0.89 5.47 10.43
N GLY A 310 -0.85 5.90 9.17
CA GLY A 310 -0.35 7.21 8.78
C GLY A 310 1.16 7.41 9.00
N ILE A 311 1.94 6.33 8.87
CA ILE A 311 3.40 6.35 9.11
C ILE A 311 4.15 6.25 7.79
N ILE A 312 3.71 5.37 6.89
CA ILE A 312 4.47 4.99 5.68
C ILE A 312 4.66 6.17 4.74
N GLU A 313 3.65 7.03 4.59
CA GLU A 313 3.72 8.23 3.75
C GLU A 313 4.69 9.31 4.29
N TYR A 314 5.24 9.18 5.49
CA TYR A 314 6.30 10.09 5.95
C TYR A 314 7.70 9.53 5.69
N LEU A 315 7.82 8.21 5.66
CA LEU A 315 9.07 7.48 5.52
C LEU A 315 9.52 7.34 4.07
N THR A 316 8.55 7.31 3.16
CA THR A 316 8.79 7.18 1.72
C THR A 316 9.16 8.50 1.06
N ASP A 317 9.65 8.42 -0.16
CA ASP A 317 10.00 9.55 -1.01
C ASP A 317 8.95 9.79 -2.10
N ALA A 318 8.26 8.75 -2.57
CA ALA A 318 7.10 8.84 -3.47
C ALA A 318 5.87 8.13 -2.89
N VAL A 319 4.68 8.72 -3.07
CA VAL A 319 3.39 8.16 -2.61
C VAL A 319 2.38 8.18 -3.74
N PHE A 320 1.90 7.00 -4.10
CA PHE A 320 0.80 6.78 -5.04
C PHE A 320 -0.44 6.32 -4.27
N ILE A 321 -1.58 6.96 -4.51
CA ILE A 321 -2.86 6.64 -3.88
C ILE A 321 -3.78 5.99 -4.92
N LEU A 322 -4.27 4.79 -4.65
CA LEU A 322 -5.24 4.05 -5.45
C LEU A 322 -6.59 4.01 -4.71
N GLN A 323 -7.62 4.64 -5.29
CA GLN A 323 -8.90 4.83 -4.62
C GLN A 323 -10.10 4.49 -5.51
N TYR A 324 -11.20 4.11 -4.86
CA TYR A 324 -12.50 4.05 -5.50
C TYR A 324 -13.14 5.44 -5.50
N VAL A 325 -13.50 5.94 -6.67
CA VAL A 325 -14.32 7.14 -6.82
C VAL A 325 -15.74 6.72 -7.16
N ARG A 326 -16.66 7.06 -6.27
CA ARG A 326 -18.10 6.81 -6.44
C ARG A 326 -18.73 8.07 -7.01
N SER A 327 -19.28 8.00 -8.21
CA SER A 327 -20.06 9.11 -8.77
C SER A 327 -21.51 9.08 -8.27
N ASP A 328 -22.18 10.23 -8.32
CA ASP A 328 -23.62 10.34 -8.06
C ASP A 328 -24.46 9.49 -9.02
N THR A 329 -23.89 9.13 -10.17
CA THR A 329 -24.52 8.28 -11.20
C THR A 329 -24.47 6.79 -10.86
N GLY A 330 -23.86 6.40 -9.74
CA GLY A 330 -23.83 5.03 -9.22
C GLY A 330 -22.72 4.15 -9.80
N GLU A 331 -21.90 4.66 -10.72
CA GLU A 331 -20.74 3.93 -11.24
C GLU A 331 -19.53 4.17 -10.32
N THR A 332 -18.95 3.09 -9.82
CA THR A 332 -17.68 3.16 -9.09
C THR A 332 -16.55 3.02 -10.09
N ARG A 333 -15.62 3.97 -10.08
CA ARG A 333 -14.42 3.97 -10.92
C ARG A 333 -13.17 3.88 -10.04
N LEU A 334 -12.10 3.35 -10.60
CA LEU A 334 -10.79 3.37 -9.97
C LEU A 334 -10.02 4.62 -10.40
N ALA A 335 -9.27 5.18 -9.47
CA ALA A 335 -8.53 6.41 -9.66
C ALA A 335 -7.17 6.36 -8.98
N VAL A 336 -6.16 6.93 -9.65
CA VAL A 336 -4.81 7.10 -9.13
C VAL A 336 -4.50 8.57 -8.91
N GLU A 337 -3.80 8.87 -7.82
CA GLU A 337 -3.26 10.17 -7.51
C GLU A 337 -1.81 10.04 -7.06
N ILE A 338 -0.97 10.96 -7.51
CA ILE A 338 0.39 11.10 -7.00
C ILE A 338 0.35 12.13 -5.88
N GLN A 339 0.43 11.68 -4.64
CA GLN A 339 0.38 12.58 -3.48
C GLN A 339 1.71 13.32 -3.31
N LYS A 340 2.82 12.64 -3.58
CA LYS A 340 4.17 13.24 -3.52
C LYS A 340 5.16 12.47 -4.38
N ILE A 341 6.16 13.18 -4.90
CA ILE A 341 7.45 12.61 -5.30
C ILE A 341 8.54 13.61 -4.87
N ARG A 342 9.41 13.22 -3.94
CA ARG A 342 10.54 14.06 -3.54
C ARG A 342 11.53 14.17 -4.69
N ASN A 343 12.08 15.38 -4.88
CA ASN A 343 13.06 15.67 -5.92
C ASN A 343 12.56 15.38 -7.35
N ALA A 344 11.24 15.37 -7.58
CA ALA A 344 10.64 15.32 -8.90
C ALA A 344 9.37 16.16 -8.90
N ASN A 345 9.02 16.71 -10.05
CA ASN A 345 7.72 17.31 -10.24
C ASN A 345 6.75 16.28 -10.83
N HIS A 346 5.46 16.42 -10.51
CA HIS A 346 4.44 15.47 -10.93
C HIS A 346 3.10 16.17 -11.10
N SER A 347 2.20 15.54 -11.86
CA SER A 347 0.81 15.98 -11.97
C SER A 347 0.12 15.95 -10.61
N ARG A 348 -0.70 16.97 -10.36
CA ARG A 348 -1.59 17.06 -9.21
C ARG A 348 -3.02 16.59 -9.53
N GLU A 349 -3.24 16.09 -10.74
CA GLU A 349 -4.55 15.61 -11.17
C GLU A 349 -4.77 14.17 -10.71
N THR A 350 -5.97 13.89 -10.21
CA THR A 350 -6.44 12.52 -10.02
C THR A 350 -6.91 11.98 -11.38
N LYS A 351 -6.38 10.83 -11.81
CA LYS A 351 -6.70 10.22 -13.12
C LYS A 351 -7.41 8.88 -12.96
N PRO A 352 -8.42 8.57 -13.78
CA PRO A 352 -9.06 7.27 -13.74
C PRO A 352 -8.14 6.23 -14.38
N TYR A 353 -8.22 4.99 -13.91
CA TYR A 353 -7.49 3.87 -14.47
C TYR A 353 -8.36 2.62 -14.49
N GLU A 354 -7.93 1.63 -15.27
CA GLU A 354 -8.52 0.29 -15.30
C GLU A 354 -7.46 -0.77 -15.06
N ILE A 355 -7.90 -1.90 -14.49
CA ILE A 355 -7.11 -3.11 -14.36
C ILE A 355 -7.54 -4.02 -15.51
N THR A 356 -6.67 -4.15 -16.50
CA THR A 356 -6.87 -4.96 -17.70
C THR A 356 -6.10 -6.28 -17.59
N ASN A 357 -6.22 -7.13 -18.61
CA ASN A 357 -5.39 -8.34 -18.71
C ASN A 357 -3.90 -8.02 -18.88
N ASP A 358 -3.56 -6.82 -19.38
CA ASP A 358 -2.17 -6.39 -19.57
C ASP A 358 -1.62 -5.63 -18.35
N GLY A 359 -2.43 -5.49 -17.28
CA GLY A 359 -2.09 -4.74 -16.07
C GLY A 359 -2.88 -3.44 -15.91
N ILE A 360 -2.34 -2.52 -15.12
CA ILE A 360 -2.92 -1.21 -14.85
C ILE A 360 -2.64 -0.27 -16.04
N SER A 361 -3.68 0.42 -16.50
CA SER A 361 -3.58 1.47 -17.52
C SER A 361 -4.29 2.74 -17.07
N VAL A 362 -3.57 3.87 -17.06
CA VAL A 362 -4.08 5.17 -16.60
C VAL A 362 -4.54 6.02 -17.78
N TYR A 363 -5.76 6.52 -17.72
CA TYR A 363 -6.34 7.36 -18.78
C TYR A 363 -5.87 8.81 -18.68
N GLN A 364 -4.97 9.20 -19.57
CA GLN A 364 -4.35 10.54 -19.59
C GLN A 364 -5.35 11.69 -19.76
N GLN A 365 -6.27 11.55 -20.72
CA GLN A 365 -7.18 12.63 -21.15
C GLN A 365 -8.51 12.65 -20.38
N ALA A 366 -8.79 11.61 -19.60
CA ALA A 366 -10.00 11.53 -18.83
C ALA A 366 -9.83 12.25 -17.49
N ASN A 367 -10.78 13.12 -17.17
CA ASN A 367 -10.89 13.71 -15.84
C ASN A 367 -12.03 13.01 -15.10
N ILE A 368 -11.80 12.76 -13.82
CA ILE A 368 -12.80 12.14 -12.93
C ILE A 368 -13.93 13.13 -12.58
N PHE A 369 -13.65 14.43 -12.65
CA PHE A 369 -14.54 15.53 -12.28
C PHE A 369 -14.90 16.43 -13.46
#